data_AF-A0A2V6KLR1-F1
#
_entry.id   AF-A0A2V6KLR1-F1
#
_cell.length_a   1.000
_cell.length_b   1.000
_cell.length_c   1.000
_cell.angle_alpha   90.00
_cell.angle_beta   90.00
_cell.angle_gamma   90.00
#
_symmetry.space_group_name_H-M   'P 1'
#
loop_
_entity.id
_entity.type
_entity.pdbx_description
1 polymer ?
#
loop_
_entity_poly.entity_id
_entity_poly.type
_entity_poly.pdbx_seq_one_letter_code
_entity_poly.pdbx_strand_id
1 'polypeptide(L)'
;MSETDRSISQDEIVQLQKKFSEIKHSINNALAVMMALSEMSQRRPDYAEKLATTVLSKAPQIVSSLQEFTQALNEQAGAKPSVAGESK
;
A
#
# COMPACT_ATOMS: atom_id res chain seq x y z
N MET A 1 22.81 -21.40 -18.62
CA MET A 1 21.98 -21.28 -17.40
C MET A 1 20.67 -20.66 -17.85
N SER A 2 19.62 -21.47 -17.98
CA SER A 2 18.35 -21.02 -18.54
C SER A 2 17.63 -20.14 -17.52
N GLU A 3 17.55 -18.84 -17.81
CA GLU A 3 16.61 -17.93 -17.17
C GLU A 3 15.23 -18.56 -17.31
N THR A 4 14.64 -18.92 -16.18
CA THR A 4 13.32 -19.53 -16.16
C THR A 4 12.33 -18.40 -16.37
N ASP A 5 11.86 -18.23 -17.60
CA ASP A 5 10.66 -17.44 -17.94
C ASP A 5 9.47 -18.05 -17.20
N ARG A 6 9.33 -17.74 -15.90
CA ARG A 6 8.11 -18.05 -15.15
C ARG A 6 7.06 -17.05 -15.61
N SER A 7 6.28 -17.48 -16.60
CA SER A 7 5.03 -16.82 -16.93
C SER A 7 4.07 -16.98 -15.75
N ILE A 8 3.54 -15.86 -15.25
CA ILE A 8 2.52 -15.84 -14.21
C ILE A 8 1.25 -16.49 -14.77
N SER A 9 0.70 -17.48 -14.08
CA SER A 9 -0.55 -18.12 -14.50
C SER A 9 -1.75 -17.18 -14.38
N GLN A 10 -2.80 -17.43 -15.14
CA GLN A 10 -4.03 -16.63 -15.07
C GLN A 10 -4.64 -16.62 -13.66
N ASP A 11 -4.59 -17.75 -12.96
CA ASP A 11 -5.10 -17.86 -11.59
C ASP A 11 -4.30 -17.00 -10.60
N GLU A 12 -2.97 -16.96 -10.75
CA GLU A 12 -2.10 -16.10 -9.94
C GLU A 12 -2.36 -14.61 -10.20
N ILE A 13 -2.61 -14.23 -11.46
CA ILE A 13 -3.01 -12.86 -11.81
C ILE A 13 -4.35 -12.49 -11.16
N VAL A 14 -5.33 -13.38 -11.20
CA VAL A 14 -6.65 -13.14 -10.56
C VAL A 14 -6.49 -12.97 -9.04
N GLN A 15 -5.63 -13.76 -8.40
CA GLN A 15 -5.34 -13.61 -6.97
C GLN A 15 -4.65 -12.28 -6.67
N LEU A 16 -3.68 -11.85 -7.48
CA LEU A 16 -3.02 -10.55 -7.36
C LEU A 16 -4.01 -9.40 -7.50
N GLN A 17 -4.91 -9.46 -8.48
CA GLN A 17 -5.94 -8.45 -8.69
C GLN A 17 -6.89 -8.36 -7.49
N LYS A 18 -7.28 -9.49 -6.91
CA LYS A 18 -8.11 -9.52 -5.70
C LYS A 18 -7.38 -8.85 -4.53
N LYS A 19 -6.13 -9.23 -4.27
CA LYS A 19 -5.30 -8.64 -3.21
C LYS A 19 -5.12 -7.13 -3.41
N PHE A 20 -4.86 -6.69 -4.64
CA PHE A 20 -4.76 -5.28 -4.98
C PHE A 20 -6.07 -4.52 -4.70
N SER A 21 -7.22 -5.10 -5.07
CA SER A 21 -8.52 -4.48 -4.85
C SER A 21 -8.81 -4.28 -3.36
N GLU A 22 -8.47 -5.27 -2.52
CA GLU A 22 -8.61 -5.20 -1.06
C GLU A 22 -7.72 -4.10 -0.46
N ILE A 23 -6.45 -4.05 -0.87
CA ILE A 23 -5.49 -3.03 -0.43
C ILE A 23 -5.93 -1.63 -0.86
N LYS A 24 -6.33 -1.47 -2.13
CA LYS A 24 -6.88 -0.21 -2.66
C LYS A 24 -8.09 0.26 -1.83
N HIS A 25 -9.00 -0.65 -1.49
CA HIS A 25 -10.17 -0.31 -0.67
C HIS A 25 -9.77 0.16 0.73
N SER A 26 -8.84 -0.54 1.39
CA SER A 26 -8.31 -0.15 2.71
C SER A 26 -7.65 1.23 2.69
N ILE A 27 -6.82 1.50 1.68
CA ILE A 27 -6.17 2.81 1.48
C ILE A 27 -7.21 3.91 1.27
N ASN A 28 -8.19 3.68 0.39
CA ASN A 28 -9.25 4.66 0.13
C ASN A 28 -10.06 4.99 1.39
N ASN A 29 -10.33 3.98 2.24
CA ASN A 29 -11.01 4.20 3.50
C ASN A 29 -10.16 5.06 4.46
N ALA A 30 -8.87 4.74 4.61
CA ALA A 30 -7.96 5.55 5.42
C ALA A 30 -7.88 7.00 4.94
N LEU A 31 -7.78 7.22 3.62
CA LEU A 31 -7.76 8.55 3.01
C LEU A 31 -9.08 9.29 3.22
N ALA A 32 -10.23 8.63 3.08
CA ALA A 32 -11.53 9.23 3.32
C ALA A 32 -11.66 9.77 4.77
N VAL A 33 -11.17 9.01 5.76
CA VAL A 33 -11.15 9.44 7.16
C VAL A 33 -10.23 10.65 7.34
N MET A 34 -9.03 10.63 6.76
CA MET A 34 -8.11 11.78 6.82
C MET A 34 -8.71 13.03 6.17
N MET A 35 -9.35 12.90 5.00
CA MET A 35 -10.01 14.00 4.31
C MET A 35 -11.16 14.58 5.14
N ALA A 36 -12.02 13.72 5.69
CA ALA A 36 -13.11 14.15 6.56
C ALA A 36 -12.58 14.89 7.80
N LEU A 37 -11.52 14.39 8.44
CA LEU A 37 -10.89 15.06 9.57
C LEU A 37 -10.24 16.38 9.18
N SER A 38 -9.65 16.47 7.99
CA SER A 38 -9.12 17.72 7.45
C SER A 38 -10.22 18.77 7.28
N GLU A 39 -11.31 18.42 6.61
CA GLU A 39 -12.47 19.33 6.44
C GLU A 39 -13.13 19.72 7.77
N MET A 40 -13.19 18.80 8.74
CA MET A 40 -13.70 19.10 10.08
C MET A 40 -12.75 20.04 10.83
N SER A 41 -11.44 19.84 10.73
CA SER A 41 -10.43 20.68 11.41
C SER A 41 -10.43 22.12 10.93
N GLN A 42 -10.77 22.37 9.66
CA GLN A 42 -10.93 23.73 9.12
C GLN A 42 -12.09 24.48 9.77
N ARG A 43 -13.16 23.79 10.18
CA ARG A 43 -14.35 24.39 10.82
C ARG A 43 -14.26 24.37 12.35
N ARG A 44 -13.60 23.36 12.91
CA ARG A 44 -13.46 23.12 14.35
C ARG A 44 -12.01 22.71 14.64
N PRO A 45 -11.16 23.63 15.11
CA PRO A 45 -9.74 23.38 15.36
C PRO A 45 -9.45 22.18 16.28
N ASP A 46 -10.37 21.82 17.16
CA ASP A 46 -10.27 20.66 18.06
C ASP A 46 -10.05 19.33 17.31
N TYR A 47 -10.46 19.23 16.04
CA TYR A 47 -10.23 18.04 15.22
C TYR A 47 -8.80 17.95 14.65
N ALA A 48 -7.99 19.01 14.75
CA ALA A 48 -6.63 19.02 14.22
C ALA A 48 -5.73 18.00 14.94
N GLU A 49 -5.89 17.84 16.25
CA GLU A 49 -5.17 16.81 17.01
C GLU A 49 -5.56 15.40 16.55
N LYS A 50 -6.87 15.15 16.40
CA LYS A 50 -7.38 13.86 15.90
C LYS A 50 -6.92 13.56 14.48
N LEU A 51 -6.85 14.58 13.62
CA LEU A 51 -6.25 14.47 12.28
C LEU A 51 -4.79 14.06 12.37
N ALA A 52 -3.98 14.74 13.19
CA ALA A 52 -2.55 14.45 13.36
C ALA A 52 -2.32 13.00 13.85
N THR A 53 -3.05 12.55 14.87
CA THR A 53 -2.97 11.16 15.36
C THR A 53 -3.40 10.16 14.29
N THR A 54 -4.42 10.49 13.50
CA THR A 54 -4.88 9.61 12.41
C THR A 54 -3.84 9.52 11.30
N VAL A 55 -3.20 10.62 10.92
CA VAL A 55 -2.13 10.63 9.92
C VAL A 55 -0.93 9.80 10.40
N LEU A 56 -0.48 10.02 11.64
CA LEU A 56 0.64 9.29 12.23
C LEU A 56 0.41 7.77 12.31
N SER A 57 -0.84 7.33 12.48
CA SER A 57 -1.17 5.90 12.55
C SER A 57 -1.46 5.27 11.20
N LYS A 58 -2.22 5.95 10.32
CA LYS A 58 -2.69 5.39 9.05
C LYS A 58 -1.68 5.53 7.91
N ALA A 59 -0.86 6.58 7.88
CA ALA A 59 0.12 6.73 6.81
C ALA A 59 1.17 5.59 6.78
N PRO A 60 1.74 5.14 7.92
CA PRO A 60 2.62 3.96 7.93
C PRO A 60 1.90 2.68 7.49
N GLN A 61 0.62 2.50 7.86
CA GLN A 61 -0.18 1.33 7.45
C GLN A 61 -0.39 1.28 5.93
N ILE A 62 -0.63 2.44 5.30
CA ILE A 62 -0.75 2.55 3.83
C ILE A 62 0.58 2.13 3.17
N VAL A 63 1.71 2.64 3.66
CA VAL A 63 3.04 2.30 3.13
C VAL A 63 3.32 0.80 3.28
N SER A 64 3.09 0.24 4.47
CA SER A 64 3.28 -1.20 4.72
C SER A 64 2.44 -2.04 3.75
N SER A 65 1.15 -1.70 3.60
CA SER A 65 0.25 -2.44 2.72
C SER A 65 0.72 -2.42 1.25
N LEU A 66 1.23 -1.27 0.78
CA LEU A 66 1.78 -1.15 -0.57
C LEU A 66 3.09 -1.92 -0.74
N GLN A 67 3.96 -1.92 0.26
CA GLN A 67 5.20 -2.69 0.26
C GLN A 67 4.91 -4.20 0.24
N GLU A 68 3.98 -4.66 1.07
CA GLU A 68 3.53 -6.07 1.11
C GLU A 68 2.90 -6.52 -0.21
N PHE A 69 2.16 -5.64 -0.89
CA PHE A 69 1.67 -5.91 -2.23
C PHE A 69 2.79 -6.02 -3.25
N THR A 70 3.71 -5.04 -3.25
CA THR A 70 4.83 -4.98 -4.18
C THR A 70 5.74 -6.19 -4.04
N GLN A 71 5.99 -6.63 -2.80
CA GLN A 71 6.75 -7.84 -2.54
C GLN A 71 6.04 -9.08 -3.11
N ALA A 72 4.75 -9.26 -2.83
CA ALA A 72 4.00 -10.39 -3.36
C ALA A 72 3.94 -10.41 -4.90
N LEU A 73 3.82 -9.22 -5.53
CA LEU A 73 3.87 -9.07 -6.97
C LEU A 73 5.24 -9.49 -7.53
N ASN A 74 6.33 -9.04 -6.92
CA ASN A 74 7.69 -9.37 -7.34
C ASN A 74 8.00 -10.86 -7.18
N GLU A 75 7.53 -11.47 -6.09
CA GLU A 75 7.65 -12.92 -5.85
C GLU A 75 6.95 -13.74 -6.95
N GLN A 76 5.73 -13.34 -7.35
CA GLN A 76 5.02 -14.00 -8.44
C GLN A 76 5.63 -13.71 -9.82
N ALA A 77 6.17 -12.51 -10.04
CA ALA A 77 6.86 -12.15 -11.28
C ALA A 77 8.27 -12.75 -11.40
N GLY A 78 8.77 -13.46 -10.38
CA GLY A 78 10.14 -13.98 -10.35
C GLY A 78 11.21 -12.88 -10.26
N ALA A 79 10.81 -11.63 -10.02
CA ALA A 79 11.71 -10.50 -9.84
C ALA A 79 12.29 -10.56 -8.42
N LYS A 80 13.58 -10.87 -8.27
CA LYS A 80 14.25 -10.70 -6.98
C LYS A 80 14.15 -9.23 -6.56
N PRO A 81 13.76 -8.92 -5.31
CA PRO A 81 13.79 -7.55 -4.83
C PRO A 81 15.24 -7.09 -4.79
N SER A 82 15.64 -6.24 -5.74
CA SER A 82 16.88 -5.47 -5.62
C SER A 82 16.62 -4.44 -4.53
N VAL A 83 17.10 -4.75 -3.32
CA VAL A 83 17.10 -3.80 -2.22
C VAL A 83 18.01 -2.65 -2.66
N ALA A 84 17.42 -1.54 -3.08
CA ALA A 84 18.13 -0.29 -3.36
C ALA A 84 18.65 0.26 -2.03
N GLY A 85 19.81 -0.21 -1.63
CA GLY A 85 20.40 0.09 -0.33
C GLY A 85 21.90 -0.16 -0.26
N GLU A 86 22.62 -0.07 -1.38
CA GLU A 86 24.08 0.07 -1.36
C GLU A 86 24.50 1.12 -2.40
N SER A 87 24.74 2.32 -1.91
CA SER A 87 25.60 3.30 -2.56
C SER A 87 26.37 4.01 -1.48
N LYS A 88 27.52 3.40 -1.17
CA LYS A 88 28.81 3.97 -0.80
C LYS A 88 28.89 4.95 0.38
#